data_AF-A0A2P1NHP7-F1
#
_entry.id   AF-A0A2P1NHP7-F1
#
_cell.length_a   1.000
_cell.length_b   1.000
_cell.length_c   1.000
_cell.angle_alpha   90.00
_cell.angle_beta   90.00
_cell.angle_gamma   90.00
#
_symmetry.space_group_name_H-M   'P 1'
#
loop_
_entity.id
_entity.type
_entity.pdbx_description
1 polymer ?
#
loop_
_entity_poly.entity_id
_entity_poly.type
_entity_poly.pdbx_seq_one_letter_code
_entity_poly.pdbx_strand_id
1 'polypeptide(L)'
;MAPAPGQAGSCAWPERVAQRGLRAGADNPLPVTRPAPCPAPDGQPPLSPRQFRDALGMFATGVTIVTTRGADGVPVGLTASSFNSVSLAPPLVLWSLAHKTSSHDVFFASGHYAIHVLAVEQRALAERFATRGVDRFAGLPWSEGAGGAPLLPGAAAVFECVNRSQYTEGDHTIFVGQVERCSHRAGASPLLYHGGMFYTEHPLGSLSARAARPLHK
;
A
#
# COMPACT_ATOMS: atom_id res chain seq x y z
N MET A 1 -30.16 39.92 13.72
CA MET A 1 -30.75 38.57 13.70
C MET A 1 -29.64 37.62 13.27
N ALA A 2 -28.95 37.00 14.22
CA ALA A 2 -27.83 36.09 13.98
C ALA A 2 -28.37 34.64 13.84
N PRO A 3 -27.83 33.80 12.94
CA PRO A 3 -28.25 32.41 12.86
C PRO A 3 -27.65 31.60 14.01
N ALA A 4 -28.45 30.67 14.54
CA ALA A 4 -28.08 29.79 15.65
C ALA A 4 -26.96 28.81 15.26
N PRO A 5 -26.09 28.39 16.20
CA PRO A 5 -25.10 27.36 15.95
C PRO A 5 -25.78 25.99 15.80
N GLY A 6 -25.62 25.38 14.63
CA GLY A 6 -26.08 24.03 14.34
C GLY A 6 -25.35 23.00 15.21
N GLN A 7 -26.12 22.08 15.79
CA GLN A 7 -25.62 20.98 16.60
C GLN A 7 -24.74 20.07 15.73
N ALA A 8 -23.46 19.98 16.04
CA ALA A 8 -22.58 18.96 15.51
C ALA A 8 -23.04 17.60 16.06
N GLY A 9 -23.63 16.77 15.20
CA GLY A 9 -23.95 15.39 15.53
C GLY A 9 -22.67 14.65 15.94
N SER A 10 -22.58 14.25 17.20
CA SER A 10 -21.46 13.49 17.72
C SER A 10 -21.43 12.12 17.06
N CYS A 11 -20.48 11.90 16.15
CA CYS A 11 -20.15 10.55 15.68
C CYS A 11 -19.38 9.86 16.81
N ALA A 12 -20.12 9.20 17.71
CA ALA A 12 -19.53 8.42 18.80
C ALA A 12 -18.98 7.11 18.22
N TRP A 13 -17.65 6.97 18.23
CA TRP A 13 -16.99 5.70 17.95
C TRP A 13 -17.17 4.78 19.17
N PRO A 14 -17.63 3.53 19.01
CA PRO A 14 -17.61 2.58 20.12
C PRO A 14 -16.16 2.30 20.54
N GLU A 15 -15.92 2.34 21.85
CA GLU A 15 -14.61 2.14 22.46
C GLU A 15 -14.01 0.76 22.17
N ARG A 16 -12.74 0.79 21.78
CA ARG A 16 -11.74 -0.30 21.58
C ARG A 16 -12.12 -1.71 22.03
N VAL A 17 -11.99 -2.67 21.10
CA VAL A 17 -11.67 -4.07 21.44
C VAL A 17 -10.17 -4.30 21.22
N ALA A 18 -9.44 -4.42 22.33
CA ALA A 18 -8.08 -4.95 22.34
C ALA A 18 -8.15 -6.47 22.11
N GLN A 19 -7.60 -6.97 21.00
CA GLN A 19 -7.50 -8.41 20.76
C GLN A 19 -6.15 -8.94 21.26
N ARG A 20 -6.19 -9.61 22.43
CA ARG A 20 -5.14 -10.48 22.94
C ARG A 20 -5.38 -11.92 22.45
N GLY A 21 -4.34 -12.53 21.89
CA GLY A 21 -3.99 -13.95 22.06
C GLY A 21 -4.79 -15.00 21.26
N LEU A 22 -4.10 -15.64 20.30
CA LEU A 22 -4.50 -16.89 19.64
C LEU A 22 -4.80 -18.03 20.64
N ARG A 23 -5.92 -18.72 20.45
CA ARG A 23 -6.01 -20.21 20.49
C ARG A 23 -6.97 -20.71 19.41
N ALA A 24 -6.61 -21.84 18.82
CA ALA A 24 -7.22 -22.44 17.65
C ALA A 24 -8.64 -23.00 17.88
N GLY A 25 -9.47 -22.94 16.83
CA GLY A 25 -10.68 -23.76 16.66
C GLY A 25 -11.99 -22.96 16.54
N ALA A 26 -12.70 -23.22 15.42
CA ALA A 26 -14.05 -22.77 15.03
C ALA A 26 -14.16 -21.43 14.28
N ASP A 27 -14.48 -21.57 12.99
CA ASP A 27 -14.89 -20.54 12.04
C ASP A 27 -16.09 -19.74 12.54
N ASN A 28 -15.88 -18.48 12.91
CA ASN A 28 -16.84 -17.41 12.66
C ASN A 28 -16.17 -16.04 12.83
N PRO A 29 -15.82 -15.29 11.76
CA PRO A 29 -15.49 -13.89 11.94
C PRO A 29 -16.76 -13.17 12.41
N LEU A 30 -16.69 -12.49 13.56
CA LEU A 30 -17.77 -11.63 14.04
C LEU A 30 -18.20 -10.66 12.92
N PRO A 31 -19.51 -10.42 12.72
CA PRO A 31 -19.97 -9.51 11.70
C PRO A 31 -19.48 -8.10 12.02
N VAL A 32 -18.48 -7.63 11.27
CA VAL A 32 -18.15 -6.21 11.20
C VAL A 32 -19.33 -5.56 10.51
N THR A 33 -20.27 -5.00 11.28
CA THR A 33 -21.35 -4.18 10.74
C THR A 33 -20.71 -2.96 10.10
N ARG A 34 -20.58 -2.95 8.77
CA ARG A 34 -20.15 -1.78 8.02
C ARG A 34 -21.15 -0.65 8.31
N PRO A 35 -20.71 0.47 8.90
CA PRO A 35 -21.56 1.64 8.99
C PRO A 35 -22.03 2.01 7.58
N ALA A 36 -23.28 2.44 7.45
CA ALA A 36 -23.76 3.00 6.20
C ALA A 36 -22.82 4.16 5.77
N PRO A 37 -22.60 4.38 4.46
CA PRO A 37 -21.86 5.54 3.99
C PRO A 37 -22.43 6.79 4.66
N CYS A 38 -21.58 7.59 5.30
CA CYS A 38 -22.03 8.84 5.89
C CYS A 38 -22.66 9.69 4.78
N PRO A 39 -23.93 10.09 4.89
CA PRO A 39 -24.54 10.95 3.89
C PRO A 39 -23.70 12.21 3.74
N ALA A 40 -23.50 12.67 2.51
CA ALA A 40 -22.81 13.92 2.27
C ALA A 40 -23.54 15.05 3.02
N PRO A 41 -22.83 16.01 3.65
CA PRO A 41 -23.48 17.14 4.28
C PRO A 41 -24.34 17.89 3.26
N ASP A 42 -25.57 18.25 3.67
CA ASP A 42 -26.55 18.91 2.81
C ASP A 42 -25.95 20.16 2.15
N GLY A 43 -26.05 20.25 0.82
CA GLY A 43 -25.67 21.43 0.04
C GLY A 43 -24.23 21.44 -0.52
N GLN A 44 -23.42 20.40 -0.32
CA GLN A 44 -22.14 20.28 -1.05
C GLN A 44 -22.31 19.52 -2.38
N PRO A 45 -21.70 20.00 -3.48
CA PRO A 45 -21.64 19.24 -4.71
C PRO A 45 -20.88 17.92 -4.48
N PRO A 46 -21.26 16.83 -5.17
CA PRO A 46 -20.58 15.55 -5.03
C PRO A 46 -19.08 15.70 -5.36
N LEU A 47 -18.24 15.07 -4.54
CA LEU A 47 -16.79 15.10 -4.73
C LEU A 47 -16.42 14.52 -6.10
N SER A 48 -15.75 15.31 -6.94
CA SER A 48 -15.37 14.81 -8.27
C SER A 48 -14.23 13.78 -8.14
N PRO A 49 -14.29 12.63 -8.85
CA PRO A 49 -13.23 11.63 -8.80
C PRO A 49 -11.87 12.16 -9.27
N ARG A 50 -11.86 13.14 -10.18
CA ARG A 50 -10.63 13.78 -10.64
C ARG A 50 -10.02 14.65 -9.54
N GLN A 51 -10.80 15.55 -8.95
CA GLN A 51 -10.34 16.40 -7.85
C GLN A 51 -9.81 15.57 -6.67
N PHE A 52 -10.48 14.47 -6.33
CA PHE A 52 -10.02 13.57 -5.27
C PHE A 52 -8.67 12.93 -5.62
N ARG A 53 -8.51 12.42 -6.85
CA ARG A 53 -7.22 11.86 -7.30
C ARG A 53 -6.10 12.89 -7.35
N ASP A 54 -6.40 14.10 -7.82
CA ASP A 54 -5.42 15.19 -7.89
C ASP A 54 -4.96 15.57 -6.47
N ALA A 55 -5.89 15.65 -5.51
CA ALA A 55 -5.56 15.87 -4.10
C ALA A 55 -4.73 14.73 -3.48
N LEU A 56 -5.06 13.46 -3.76
CA LEU A 56 -4.28 12.30 -3.32
C LEU A 56 -2.86 12.32 -3.90
N GLY A 57 -2.70 12.77 -5.15
CA GLY A 57 -1.41 12.89 -5.82
C GLY A 57 -0.44 13.87 -5.15
N MET A 58 -0.93 14.75 -4.27
CA MET A 58 -0.08 15.66 -3.50
C MET A 58 0.70 14.96 -2.40
N PHE A 59 0.26 13.78 -1.94
CA PHE A 59 1.04 12.96 -1.03
C PHE A 59 2.10 12.17 -1.82
N ALA A 60 3.35 12.63 -1.74
CA ALA A 60 4.46 11.94 -2.39
C ALA A 60 4.70 10.57 -1.74
N THR A 61 4.92 9.55 -2.58
CA THR A 61 5.13 8.17 -2.14
C THR A 61 6.37 7.59 -2.79
N GLY A 62 6.94 6.54 -2.16
CA GLY A 62 7.81 5.64 -2.89
C GLY A 62 7.01 4.78 -3.86
N VAL A 63 7.67 4.29 -4.91
CA VAL A 63 7.06 3.35 -5.86
C VAL A 63 7.43 1.94 -5.44
N THR A 64 6.45 1.04 -5.40
CA THR A 64 6.68 -0.37 -5.09
C THR A 64 6.23 -1.29 -6.21
N ILE A 65 6.84 -2.48 -6.30
CA ILE A 65 6.26 -3.62 -7.01
C ILE A 65 5.90 -4.68 -5.98
N VAL A 66 4.63 -5.09 -5.99
CA VAL A 66 4.17 -6.22 -5.20
C VAL A 66 4.10 -7.45 -6.08
N THR A 67 4.64 -8.56 -5.61
CA THR A 67 4.75 -9.82 -6.35
C THR A 67 4.20 -10.96 -5.52
N THR A 68 3.66 -11.96 -6.19
CA THR A 68 3.22 -13.23 -5.60
C THR A 68 3.32 -14.32 -6.65
N ARG A 69 2.98 -15.54 -6.25
CA ARG A 69 2.95 -16.71 -7.13
C ARG A 69 1.53 -17.26 -7.17
N GLY A 70 1.02 -17.47 -8.38
CA GLY A 70 -0.28 -18.10 -8.59
C GLY A 70 -0.30 -19.55 -8.15
N ALA A 71 -1.50 -20.11 -7.99
CA ALA A 71 -1.66 -21.53 -7.65
C ALA A 71 -1.13 -22.47 -8.76
N ASP A 72 -1.11 -21.98 -10.00
CA ASP A 72 -0.48 -22.60 -11.16
C ASP A 72 1.06 -22.47 -11.17
N GLY A 73 1.63 -21.77 -10.18
CA GLY A 73 3.05 -21.50 -10.06
C GLY A 73 3.53 -20.30 -10.88
N VAL A 74 2.66 -19.62 -11.63
CA VAL A 74 3.04 -18.49 -12.50
C VAL A 74 3.34 -17.25 -11.65
N PRO A 75 4.46 -16.53 -11.91
CA PRO A 75 4.77 -15.31 -11.18
C PRO A 75 3.81 -14.18 -11.58
N VAL A 76 3.29 -13.48 -10.58
CA VAL A 76 2.36 -12.36 -10.75
C VAL A 76 2.87 -11.16 -9.98
N GLY A 77 2.70 -9.96 -10.54
CA GLY A 77 3.13 -8.75 -9.86
C GLY A 77 2.59 -7.49 -10.52
N LEU A 78 2.54 -6.41 -9.75
CA LEU A 78 2.10 -5.10 -10.22
C LEU A 78 2.83 -3.97 -9.49
N THR A 79 2.83 -2.81 -10.11
CA THR A 79 3.28 -1.57 -9.49
C THR A 79 2.19 -1.01 -8.57
N ALA A 80 2.56 -0.64 -7.35
CA ALA A 80 1.68 -0.02 -6.36
C ALA A 80 2.37 1.15 -5.65
N SER A 81 1.61 2.19 -5.32
CA SER A 81 2.04 3.34 -4.50
C SER A 81 1.24 3.50 -3.21
N SER A 82 0.37 2.53 -2.91
CA SER A 82 -0.47 2.50 -1.69
C SER A 82 0.23 1.88 -0.48
N PHE A 83 1.50 1.51 -0.60
CA PHE A 83 2.28 0.88 0.45
C PHE A 83 2.50 1.81 1.65
N ASN A 84 2.39 1.27 2.87
CA ASN A 84 2.78 1.96 4.10
C ASN A 84 3.19 1.00 5.22
N SER A 85 3.98 1.48 6.18
CA SER A 85 4.27 0.76 7.43
C SER A 85 3.11 0.88 8.42
N VAL A 86 2.83 -0.19 9.17
CA VAL A 86 1.72 -0.24 10.15
C VAL A 86 2.21 -0.37 11.58
N SER A 87 3.14 -1.31 11.83
CA SER A 87 3.60 -1.63 13.18
C SER A 87 5.03 -2.15 13.15
N LEU A 88 5.79 -1.86 14.21
CA LEU A 88 7.11 -2.43 14.43
C LEU A 88 7.05 -3.76 15.20
N ALA A 89 6.10 -3.91 16.13
CA ALA A 89 5.96 -5.11 16.97
C ALA A 89 4.46 -5.48 17.14
N PRO A 90 3.95 -6.49 16.41
CA PRO A 90 4.63 -7.28 15.37
C PRO A 90 4.97 -6.43 14.12
N PRO A 91 5.92 -6.86 13.27
CA PRO A 91 6.32 -6.11 12.09
C PRO A 91 5.24 -6.22 11.00
N LEU A 92 4.48 -5.14 10.80
CA LEU A 92 3.35 -5.10 9.88
C LEU A 92 3.50 -3.98 8.86
N VAL A 93 3.09 -4.30 7.63
CA VAL A 93 2.95 -3.36 6.51
C VAL A 93 1.58 -3.52 5.88
N LEU A 94 1.14 -2.52 5.12
CA LEU A 94 -0.07 -2.60 4.31
C LEU A 94 0.14 -2.08 2.90
N TRP A 95 -0.77 -2.48 2.01
CA TRP A 95 -0.95 -1.92 0.68
C TRP A 95 -2.38 -2.23 0.20
N SER A 96 -2.83 -1.53 -0.84
CA SER A 96 -4.20 -1.68 -1.36
C SER A 96 -4.19 -2.02 -2.84
N LEU A 97 -5.08 -2.94 -3.25
CA LEU A 97 -5.24 -3.40 -4.63
C LEU A 97 -6.67 -3.20 -5.12
N ALA A 98 -6.84 -2.54 -6.27
CA ALA A 98 -8.14 -2.33 -6.87
C ALA A 98 -8.77 -3.65 -7.33
N HIS A 99 -10.07 -3.85 -7.08
CA HIS A 99 -10.80 -5.06 -7.50
C HIS A 99 -10.78 -5.30 -9.01
N LYS A 100 -10.70 -4.21 -9.81
CA LYS A 100 -10.63 -4.27 -11.27
C LYS A 100 -9.28 -4.75 -11.84
N THR A 101 -8.29 -4.98 -10.98
CA THR A 101 -6.97 -5.45 -11.41
C THR A 101 -7.06 -6.94 -11.73
N SER A 102 -6.58 -7.37 -12.91
CA SER A 102 -6.67 -8.77 -13.34
C SER A 102 -5.97 -9.77 -12.42
N SER A 103 -4.97 -9.31 -11.65
CA SER A 103 -4.26 -10.11 -10.66
C SER A 103 -4.90 -10.10 -9.27
N HIS A 104 -6.06 -9.44 -9.08
CA HIS A 104 -6.69 -9.31 -7.76
C HIS A 104 -6.90 -10.66 -7.08
N ASP A 105 -7.54 -11.60 -7.77
CA ASP A 105 -7.91 -12.89 -7.19
C ASP A 105 -6.68 -13.75 -6.87
N VAL A 106 -5.59 -13.58 -7.62
CA VAL A 106 -4.31 -14.23 -7.34
C VAL A 106 -3.73 -13.75 -6.01
N PHE A 107 -3.69 -12.43 -5.78
CA PHE A 107 -3.24 -11.89 -4.49
C PHE A 107 -4.19 -12.24 -3.35
N PHE A 108 -5.50 -12.19 -3.61
CA PHE A 108 -6.53 -12.50 -2.62
C PHE A 108 -6.40 -13.94 -2.11
N ALA A 109 -6.17 -14.90 -3.00
CA ALA A 109 -5.98 -16.31 -2.67
C ALA A 109 -4.57 -16.63 -2.15
N SER A 110 -3.58 -15.74 -2.34
CA SER A 110 -2.20 -16.04 -2.00
C SER A 110 -1.88 -15.81 -0.52
N GLY A 111 -1.15 -16.76 0.04
CA GLY A 111 -0.63 -16.69 1.41
C GLY A 111 0.62 -15.84 1.57
N HIS A 112 1.39 -15.58 0.51
CA HIS A 112 2.66 -14.84 0.60
C HIS A 112 2.84 -13.86 -0.56
N TYR A 113 3.50 -12.74 -0.28
CA TYR A 113 3.89 -11.78 -1.30
C TYR A 113 5.17 -11.05 -0.90
N ALA A 114 5.88 -10.53 -1.89
CA ALA A 114 7.04 -9.67 -1.68
C ALA A 114 6.77 -8.25 -2.18
N ILE A 115 7.11 -7.26 -1.36
CA ILE A 115 7.02 -5.83 -1.67
C ILE A 115 8.42 -5.30 -1.94
N HIS A 116 8.63 -4.76 -3.13
CA HIS A 116 9.90 -4.19 -3.58
C HIS A 116 9.78 -2.68 -3.63
N VAL A 117 10.44 -1.96 -2.73
CA VAL A 117 10.59 -0.50 -2.85
C VAL A 117 11.62 -0.23 -3.93
N LEU A 118 11.22 0.44 -5.00
CA LEU A 118 12.06 0.59 -6.19
C LEU A 118 13.13 1.67 -5.99
N ALA A 119 14.29 1.42 -6.57
CA ALA A 119 15.35 2.41 -6.73
C ALA A 119 15.09 3.30 -7.97
N VAL A 120 15.72 4.48 -8.02
CA VAL A 120 15.53 5.48 -9.08
C VAL A 120 15.81 4.93 -10.48
N GLU A 121 16.77 4.02 -10.62
CA GLU A 121 17.12 3.39 -11.90
C GLU A 121 16.05 2.42 -12.41
N GLN A 122 15.09 2.03 -11.56
CA GLN A 122 14.05 1.04 -11.86
C GLN A 122 12.75 1.66 -12.37
N ARG A 123 12.76 2.92 -12.85
CA ARG A 123 11.60 3.55 -13.49
C ARG A 123 10.98 2.67 -14.59
N ALA A 124 11.80 2.13 -15.50
CA ALA A 124 11.32 1.29 -16.59
C ALA A 124 10.63 0.01 -16.07
N LEU A 125 11.13 -0.53 -14.95
CA LEU A 125 10.52 -1.68 -14.27
C LEU A 125 9.15 -1.29 -13.67
N ALA A 126 9.04 -0.12 -13.05
CA ALA A 126 7.78 0.40 -12.54
C ALA A 126 6.72 0.56 -13.65
N GLU A 127 7.10 1.13 -14.79
CA GLU A 127 6.21 1.31 -15.95
C GLU A 127 5.79 -0.04 -16.54
N ARG A 128 6.73 -0.99 -16.66
CA ARG A 128 6.44 -2.36 -17.10
C ARG A 128 5.40 -3.04 -16.21
N PHE A 129 5.58 -3.01 -14.89
CA PHE A 129 4.67 -3.65 -13.94
C PHE A 129 3.33 -2.91 -13.76
N ALA A 130 3.23 -1.66 -14.21
CA ALA A 130 1.96 -0.92 -14.30
C ALA A 130 1.18 -1.22 -15.60
N THR A 131 1.85 -1.75 -16.63
CA THR A 131 1.26 -2.00 -17.95
C THR A 131 0.29 -3.19 -17.92
N ARG A 132 -0.85 -3.07 -18.63
CA ARG A 132 -1.90 -4.11 -18.71
C ARG A 132 -1.70 -5.00 -19.94
N GLY A 133 -2.11 -6.26 -19.85
CA GLY A 133 -2.15 -7.17 -21.00
C GLY A 133 -0.78 -7.59 -21.54
N VAL A 134 0.27 -7.48 -20.74
CA VAL A 134 1.64 -7.89 -21.11
C VAL A 134 2.19 -8.91 -20.12
N ASP A 135 3.12 -9.75 -20.58
CA ASP A 135 3.93 -10.56 -19.67
C ASP A 135 4.96 -9.67 -18.96
N ARG A 136 4.64 -9.30 -17.71
CA ARG A 136 5.48 -8.44 -16.88
C ARG A 136 6.77 -9.12 -16.42
N PHE A 137 6.88 -10.44 -16.49
CA PHE A 137 8.06 -11.20 -16.06
C PHE A 137 8.93 -11.71 -17.23
N ALA A 138 8.42 -11.73 -18.46
CA ALA A 138 9.17 -12.16 -19.65
C ALA A 138 10.61 -11.59 -19.70
N GLY A 139 11.60 -12.48 -19.64
CA GLY A 139 13.02 -12.12 -19.73
C GLY A 139 13.58 -11.34 -18.54
N LEU A 140 12.84 -11.23 -17.41
CA LEU A 140 13.38 -10.64 -16.18
C LEU A 140 14.00 -11.71 -15.29
N PRO A 141 15.18 -11.45 -14.69
CA PRO A 141 15.69 -12.28 -13.62
C PRO A 141 14.83 -12.09 -12.36
N TRP A 142 14.52 -13.20 -11.70
CA TRP A 142 13.93 -13.22 -10.37
C TRP A 142 14.34 -14.51 -9.67
N SER A 143 14.25 -14.52 -8.34
CA SER A 143 14.49 -15.70 -7.49
C SER A 143 13.30 -15.98 -6.59
N GLU A 144 13.23 -17.16 -5.98
CA GLU A 144 12.17 -17.47 -5.01
C GLU A 144 12.47 -16.86 -3.65
N GLY A 145 11.49 -16.15 -3.08
CA GLY A 145 11.46 -15.69 -1.70
C GLY A 145 10.58 -16.57 -0.81
N ALA A 146 10.19 -16.04 0.35
CA ALA A 146 9.26 -16.66 1.28
C ALA A 146 7.95 -17.04 0.59
N GLY A 147 7.47 -18.27 0.85
CA GLY A 147 6.29 -18.82 0.19
C GLY A 147 6.37 -18.93 -1.34
N GLY A 148 7.57 -18.83 -1.92
CA GLY A 148 7.78 -18.85 -3.37
C GLY A 148 7.42 -17.53 -4.07
N ALA A 149 7.21 -16.43 -3.33
CA ALA A 149 6.97 -15.12 -3.92
C ALA A 149 8.20 -14.67 -4.74
N PRO A 150 8.04 -14.18 -5.99
CA PRO A 150 9.17 -13.77 -6.83
C PRO A 150 9.92 -12.56 -6.26
N LEU A 151 11.25 -12.64 -6.16
CA LEU A 151 12.10 -11.53 -5.74
C LEU A 151 12.78 -10.89 -6.95
N LEU A 152 12.55 -9.60 -7.14
CA LEU A 152 13.16 -8.79 -8.20
C LEU A 152 14.46 -8.16 -7.69
N PRO A 153 15.59 -8.29 -8.41
CA PRO A 153 16.85 -7.73 -7.98
C PRO A 153 16.87 -6.20 -8.08
N GLY A 154 17.75 -5.57 -7.31
CA GLY A 154 18.03 -4.14 -7.41
C GLY A 154 17.02 -3.22 -6.73
N ALA A 155 15.99 -3.74 -6.06
CA ALA A 155 15.12 -2.91 -5.23
C ALA A 155 15.90 -2.20 -4.10
N ALA A 156 15.53 -0.96 -3.78
CA ALA A 156 16.10 -0.20 -2.66
C ALA A 156 15.82 -0.89 -1.32
N ALA A 157 14.64 -1.48 -1.17
CA ALA A 157 14.29 -2.36 -0.06
C ALA A 157 13.32 -3.46 -0.50
N VAL A 158 13.33 -4.59 0.20
CA VAL A 158 12.43 -5.72 -0.04
C VAL A 158 11.84 -6.18 1.28
N PHE A 159 10.54 -6.43 1.29
CA PHE A 159 9.80 -7.02 2.41
C PHE A 159 9.09 -8.29 1.94
N GLU A 160 9.48 -9.42 2.48
CA GLU A 160 8.82 -10.71 2.26
C GLU A 160 7.77 -10.90 3.35
N CYS A 161 6.52 -11.08 2.93
CA CYS A 161 5.37 -11.03 3.82
C CYS A 161 4.53 -12.30 3.72
N VAL A 162 4.07 -12.79 4.87
CA VAL A 162 2.87 -13.64 4.93
C VAL A 162 1.64 -12.74 5.01
N ASN A 163 0.60 -13.10 4.27
CA ASN A 163 -0.68 -12.40 4.26
C ASN A 163 -1.40 -12.66 5.59
N ARG A 164 -1.51 -11.61 6.41
CA ARG A 164 -2.06 -11.72 7.77
C ARG A 164 -3.56 -11.43 7.80
N SER A 165 -4.00 -10.41 7.07
CA SER A 165 -5.41 -9.99 7.05
C SER A 165 -5.72 -9.24 5.77
N GLN A 166 -6.97 -9.34 5.32
CA GLN A 166 -7.49 -8.66 4.13
C GLN A 166 -8.79 -7.95 4.46
N TYR A 167 -8.95 -6.71 3.98
CA TYR A 167 -10.14 -5.90 4.23
C TYR A 167 -10.67 -5.34 2.91
N THR A 168 -11.88 -5.75 2.51
CA THR A 168 -12.56 -5.22 1.33
C THR A 168 -13.21 -3.88 1.66
N GLU A 169 -12.62 -2.78 1.18
CA GLU A 169 -13.04 -1.42 1.48
C GLU A 169 -13.18 -0.58 0.20
N GLY A 170 -14.41 -0.14 -0.06
CA GLY A 170 -14.74 0.56 -1.31
C GLY A 170 -14.47 -0.30 -2.54
N ASP A 171 -13.63 0.20 -3.46
CA ASP A 171 -13.23 -0.47 -4.70
C ASP A 171 -11.85 -1.15 -4.61
N HIS A 172 -11.30 -1.29 -3.40
CA HIS A 172 -10.00 -1.93 -3.14
C HIS A 172 -10.07 -2.96 -2.00
N THR A 173 -9.19 -3.95 -2.08
CA THR A 173 -8.83 -4.80 -0.94
C THR A 173 -7.55 -4.26 -0.31
N ILE A 174 -7.57 -4.00 1.00
CA ILE A 174 -6.41 -3.66 1.81
C ILE A 174 -5.78 -4.96 2.31
N PHE A 175 -4.52 -5.18 1.97
CA PHE A 175 -3.72 -6.30 2.42
C PHE A 175 -2.84 -5.85 3.58
N VAL A 176 -2.92 -6.56 4.71
CA VAL A 176 -2.00 -6.39 5.84
C VAL A 176 -1.06 -7.59 5.86
N GLY A 177 0.23 -7.32 5.71
CA GLY A 177 1.28 -8.31 5.67
C GLY A 177 2.08 -8.31 6.97
N GLN A 178 2.36 -9.49 7.48
CA GLN A 178 3.38 -9.65 8.51
C GLN A 178 4.72 -9.93 7.84
N VAL A 179 5.70 -9.07 8.10
CA VAL A 179 7.03 -9.19 7.50
C VAL A 179 7.78 -10.33 8.16
N GLU A 180 8.19 -11.31 7.37
CA GLU A 180 9.00 -12.45 7.81
C GLU A 180 10.49 -12.21 7.58
N ARG A 181 10.82 -11.52 6.47
CA ARG A 181 12.19 -11.13 6.11
C ARG A 181 12.17 -9.76 5.47
N CYS A 182 13.23 -8.99 5.68
CA CYS A 182 13.44 -7.74 4.97
C CYS A 182 14.91 -7.49 4.70
N SER A 183 15.20 -6.78 3.61
CA SER A 183 16.53 -6.32 3.27
C SER A 183 16.48 -4.91 2.66
N HIS A 184 17.61 -4.22 2.66
CA HIS A 184 17.74 -2.93 1.98
C HIS A 184 19.15 -2.76 1.40
N ARG A 185 19.25 -1.91 0.37
CA ARG A 185 20.52 -1.49 -0.22
C ARG A 185 20.95 -0.17 0.39
N ALA A 186 22.05 -0.19 1.14
CA ALA A 186 22.64 1.04 1.67
C ALA A 186 23.01 2.01 0.53
N GLY A 187 22.63 3.28 0.68
CA GLY A 187 22.92 4.34 -0.30
C GLY A 187 22.08 4.31 -1.59
N ALA A 188 21.10 3.42 -1.71
CA ALA A 188 20.20 3.43 -2.87
C ALA A 188 19.20 4.60 -2.79
N SER A 189 19.08 5.34 -3.89
CA SER A 189 18.09 6.41 -4.05
C SER A 189 16.71 5.83 -4.43
N PRO A 190 15.65 6.03 -3.63
CA PRO A 190 14.33 5.51 -3.96
C PRO A 190 13.68 6.24 -5.15
N LEU A 191 12.93 5.49 -5.95
CA LEU A 191 12.03 6.07 -6.94
C LEU A 191 10.79 6.64 -6.24
N LEU A 192 10.53 7.92 -6.47
CA LEU A 192 9.38 8.62 -5.91
C LEU A 192 8.31 8.88 -6.97
N TYR A 193 7.06 8.96 -6.53
CA TYR A 193 5.92 9.34 -7.36
C TYR A 193 5.09 10.42 -6.67
N HIS A 194 4.84 11.50 -7.40
CA HIS A 194 4.12 12.68 -6.91
C HIS A 194 3.44 13.40 -8.08
N GLY A 195 2.21 13.86 -7.91
CA GLY A 195 1.52 14.68 -8.91
C GLY A 195 1.44 14.07 -10.32
N GLY A 196 1.47 12.73 -10.43
CA GLY A 196 1.46 12.03 -11.72
C GLY A 196 2.84 11.79 -12.34
N MET A 197 3.93 12.24 -11.71
CA MET A 197 5.29 12.24 -12.25
C MET A 197 6.27 11.47 -11.34
N PHE A 198 7.35 10.96 -11.95
CA PHE A 198 8.46 10.33 -11.22
C PHE A 198 9.49 11.36 -10.76
N TYR A 199 10.03 11.16 -9.56
CA TYR A 199 11.06 11.99 -8.94
C TYR A 199 12.13 11.12 -8.27
N THR A 200 13.21 11.78 -7.85
CA THR A 200 14.21 11.24 -6.93
C THR A 200 14.32 12.18 -5.73
N GLU A 201 14.83 11.68 -4.63
CA GLU A 201 15.12 12.47 -3.45
C GLU A 201 16.28 13.44 -3.67
N HIS A 202 16.20 14.58 -3.00
CA HIS A 202 17.30 15.52 -2.87
C HIS A 202 17.46 15.85 -1.38
N PRO A 203 18.66 15.71 -0.80
CA PRO A 203 18.89 16.06 0.59
C PRO A 203 18.44 17.50 0.87
N LEU A 204 17.63 17.71 1.90
CA LEU A 204 17.16 19.07 2.23
C LEU A 204 18.32 20.04 2.49
N GLY A 205 19.44 19.54 3.04
CA GLY A 205 20.67 20.30 3.25
C GLY A 205 21.31 20.85 1.97
N SER A 206 21.08 20.24 0.81
CA SER A 206 21.54 20.77 -0.48
C SER A 206 20.57 21.76 -1.12
N LEU A 207 19.33 21.87 -0.61
CA LEU A 207 18.28 22.73 -1.19
C LEU A 207 17.97 23.97 -0.34
N SER A 208 18.15 23.91 0.99
CA SER A 208 18.00 25.07 1.87
C SER A 208 18.63 24.82 3.24
N ALA A 209 19.49 25.76 3.69
CA ALA A 209 20.03 25.74 5.05
C ALA A 209 18.95 25.78 6.15
N ARG A 210 17.76 26.33 5.86
CA ARG A 210 16.62 26.36 6.80
C ARG A 210 15.91 25.02 6.91
N ALA A 211 15.89 24.23 5.84
CA ALA A 211 15.33 22.87 5.82
C ALA A 211 16.32 21.81 6.34
N ALA A 212 17.60 22.17 6.50
CA ALA A 212 18.65 21.31 7.01
C ALA A 212 18.61 21.09 8.54
N ARG A 213 17.77 21.84 9.28
CA ARG A 213 17.65 21.66 10.73
C ARG A 213 17.02 20.29 11.02
N PRO A 214 17.71 19.39 11.77
CA PRO A 214 17.15 18.09 12.10
C PRO A 214 15.84 18.24 12.87
N LEU A 215 14.86 17.38 12.56
CA LEU A 215 13.72 17.18 13.46
C LEU A 215 14.27 16.51 14.72
N HIS A 216 14.24 17.19 15.87
CA HIS A 216 14.41 16.53 17.17
C HIS A 216 13.17 15.63 17.36
N LYS A 217 13.37 14.31 17.32
CA LYS A 217 12.35 13.33 17.70
C LYS A 217 12.41 13.08 19.19
#